data_AF-A0A9N9KT78-F1
#
_entry.id   AF-A0A9N9KT78-F1
#
_cell.length_a   1.000
_cell.length_b   1.000
_cell.length_c   1.000
_cell.angle_alpha   90.00
_cell.angle_beta   90.00
_cell.angle_gamma   90.00
#
_symmetry.space_group_name_H-M   'P 1'
#
loop_
_entity.id
_entity.type
_entity.pdbx_description
1 polymer ?
#
loop_
_entity_poly.entity_id
_entity_poly.type
_entity_poly.pdbx_seq_one_letter_code
_entity_poly.pdbx_strand_id
1 'polypeptide(L)'
;MLDAIGVQNRIQLGETVQEQIWGIEHPPAGEKRGWVETGRGETGWEKRRISALAETRNKAMEPLVNDESRQWDRVLWINDVIFTNEDIATLLSTRDGNYAAACSLDFQNNAQTYYDTFALRDSAGNPTLSTHYPFFASKTSLKALYALLPIPVQSCWNGIV
;
A
#
# COMPACT_ATOMS: atom_id res chain seq x y z
N MET A 1 -24.90 1.09 6.36
CA MET A 1 -24.23 2.11 5.51
C MET A 1 -23.68 3.18 6.45
N LEU A 2 -22.46 3.69 6.23
CA LEU A 2 -21.77 4.59 7.17
C LEU A 2 -22.60 5.83 7.53
N ASP A 3 -23.38 6.35 6.59
CA ASP A 3 -24.28 7.49 6.81
C ASP A 3 -25.34 7.22 7.89
N ALA A 4 -25.84 5.98 7.97
CA ALA A 4 -26.89 5.60 8.93
C ALA A 4 -26.41 5.65 10.39
N ILE A 5 -25.10 5.60 10.61
CA ILE A 5 -24.46 5.73 11.93
C ILE A 5 -23.75 7.08 12.10
N GLY A 6 -23.99 8.05 11.20
CA GLY A 6 -23.41 9.39 11.28
C GLY A 6 -21.92 9.48 10.95
N VAL A 7 -21.35 8.47 10.30
CA VAL A 7 -19.94 8.47 9.90
C VAL A 7 -19.79 9.14 8.53
N GLN A 8 -19.17 10.32 8.52
CA GLN A 8 -18.85 11.05 7.30
C GLN A 8 -17.95 10.20 6.39
N ASN A 9 -18.30 10.13 5.11
CA ASN A 9 -17.53 9.41 4.11
C ASN A 9 -17.55 10.17 2.77
N ARG A 10 -16.54 9.92 1.93
CA ARG A 10 -16.45 10.41 0.55
C ARG A 10 -16.13 9.22 -0.34
N ILE A 11 -17.01 8.94 -1.30
CA ILE A 11 -16.80 7.90 -2.30
C ILE A 11 -16.47 8.60 -3.61
N GLN A 12 -15.36 8.20 -4.24
CA GLN A 12 -15.00 8.66 -5.57
C GLN A 12 -14.69 7.47 -6.46
N LEU A 13 -15.42 7.38 -7.57
CA LEU A 13 -15.16 6.36 -8.59
C LEU A 13 -14.04 6.84 -9.51
N GLY A 14 -13.13 5.92 -9.85
CA GLY A 14 -12.06 6.12 -10.82
C GLY A 14 -12.46 5.69 -12.23
N GLU A 15 -11.45 5.45 -13.08
CA GLU A 15 -11.63 4.82 -14.39
C GLU A 15 -12.20 3.41 -14.23
N THR A 16 -13.01 3.00 -15.18
CA THR A 16 -13.42 1.60 -15.34
C THR A 16 -12.25 0.75 -15.83
N VAL A 17 -12.35 -0.57 -15.65
CA VAL A 17 -11.36 -1.52 -16.17
C VAL A 17 -11.21 -1.37 -17.70
N GLN A 18 -12.31 -1.15 -18.41
CA GLN A 18 -12.31 -0.95 -19.86
C GLN A 18 -11.58 0.32 -20.28
N GLU A 19 -11.84 1.45 -19.60
CA GLU A 19 -11.14 2.72 -19.86
C GLU A 19 -9.64 2.60 -19.56
N GLN A 20 -9.30 1.93 -18.46
CA GLN A 20 -7.90 1.74 -18.07
C GLN A 20 -7.15 0.89 -19.10
N ILE A 21 -7.72 -0.23 -19.55
CA ILE A 21 -7.14 -1.10 -20.59
C ILE A 21 -6.99 -0.32 -21.90
N TRP A 22 -8.06 0.34 -22.35
CA TRP A 22 -8.03 1.12 -23.58
C TRP A 22 -6.92 2.17 -23.55
N GLY A 23 -6.79 2.88 -22.42
CA GLY A 23 -5.77 3.90 -22.24
C GLY A 23 -4.34 3.36 -22.11
N ILE A 24 -4.14 2.06 -21.85
CA ILE A 24 -2.82 1.40 -21.89
C ILE A 24 -2.46 1.01 -23.33
N GLU A 25 -3.43 0.50 -24.09
CA GLU A 25 -3.26 0.10 -25.49
C GLU A 25 -3.05 1.30 -26.43
N HIS A 26 -3.58 2.48 -26.07
CA HIS A 26 -3.55 3.69 -26.89
C HIS A 26 -2.78 4.84 -26.21
N PRO A 27 -1.44 4.78 -26.16
CA PRO A 27 -0.64 5.86 -25.58
C PRO A 27 -0.83 7.19 -26.32
N PRO A 28 -0.75 8.34 -25.63
CA PRO A 28 -0.92 9.66 -26.24
C PRO A 28 0.08 9.91 -27.39
N ALA A 29 -0.41 10.43 -28.53
CA ALA A 29 0.44 10.79 -29.65
C ALA A 29 1.39 11.97 -29.32
N GLY A 30 0.90 12.95 -28.54
CA GLY A 30 1.62 14.16 -28.13
C GLY A 30 2.42 14.01 -26.84
N GLU A 31 2.19 14.90 -25.87
CA GLU A 31 2.86 14.88 -24.56
C GLU A 31 2.55 13.57 -23.81
N LYS A 32 3.60 12.82 -23.46
CA LYS A 32 3.52 11.50 -22.80
C LYS A 32 3.82 11.60 -21.30
N ARG A 33 3.24 12.60 -20.62
CA ARG A 33 3.40 12.76 -19.17
C ARG A 33 2.84 11.54 -18.44
N GLY A 34 3.60 10.98 -17.50
CA GLY A 34 3.21 9.76 -16.80
C GLY A 34 3.46 8.46 -17.59
N TRP A 35 4.17 8.52 -18.73
CA TRP A 35 4.57 7.35 -19.51
C TRP A 35 6.10 7.21 -19.56
N VAL A 36 6.56 6.02 -19.92
CA VAL A 36 7.97 5.70 -20.12
C VAL A 36 8.13 4.84 -21.36
N GLU A 37 9.15 5.15 -22.16
CA GLU A 37 9.56 4.34 -23.30
C GLU A 37 10.37 3.15 -22.77
N THR A 38 9.93 1.93 -23.06
CA THR A 38 10.63 0.71 -22.63
C THR A 38 10.99 -0.20 -23.80
N GLY A 39 10.47 0.08 -25.00
CA GLY A 39 10.64 -0.76 -26.19
C GLY A 39 9.90 -2.10 -26.09
N ARG A 40 9.08 -2.30 -25.05
CA ARG A 40 8.25 -3.49 -24.83
C ARG A 40 6.80 -3.22 -25.25
N GLY A 41 6.06 -4.29 -25.58
CA GLY A 41 4.68 -4.20 -26.05
C GLY A 41 4.58 -3.69 -27.49
N GLU A 42 3.35 -3.61 -28.02
CA GLU A 42 3.09 -3.20 -29.41
C GLU A 42 3.46 -1.75 -29.68
N THR A 43 3.34 -0.88 -28.68
CA THR A 43 3.55 0.56 -28.81
C THR A 43 4.96 0.99 -28.40
N GLY A 44 5.70 0.17 -27.63
CA GLY A 44 6.97 0.53 -27.03
C GLY A 44 6.86 1.44 -25.78
N TRP A 45 5.65 1.81 -25.37
CA TRP A 45 5.36 2.74 -24.29
C TRP A 45 4.52 2.09 -23.18
N GLU A 46 4.89 2.35 -21.92
CA GLU A 46 4.18 1.84 -20.75
C GLU A 46 3.82 2.99 -19.79
N LYS A 47 2.62 2.96 -19.19
CA LYS A 47 2.25 3.90 -18.13
C LYS A 47 3.19 3.72 -16.93
N ARG A 48 3.64 4.83 -16.33
CA ARG A 48 4.40 4.83 -15.07
C ARG A 48 3.46 4.47 -13.92
N ARG A 49 3.31 3.17 -13.67
CA ARG A 49 2.42 2.63 -12.63
C ARG A 49 2.56 3.33 -11.28
N ILE A 50 3.79 3.53 -10.80
CA ILE A 50 4.03 4.17 -9.49
C ILE A 50 3.52 5.62 -9.45
N SER A 51 3.72 6.38 -10.52
CA SER A 51 3.21 7.76 -10.60
C SER A 51 1.69 7.79 -10.58
N ALA A 52 1.04 6.93 -11.37
CA ALA A 52 -0.43 6.83 -11.39
C ALA A 52 -1.00 6.44 -10.01
N LEU A 53 -0.41 5.44 -9.34
CA LEU A 53 -0.84 5.03 -7.99
C LEU A 53 -0.63 6.15 -6.95
N ALA A 54 0.46 6.91 -7.07
CA ALA A 54 0.71 8.05 -6.18
C ALA A 54 -0.31 9.18 -6.37
N GLU A 55 -0.77 9.43 -7.61
CA GLU A 55 -1.85 10.38 -7.89
C GLU A 55 -3.17 9.93 -7.24
N THR A 56 -3.53 8.65 -7.35
CA THR A 56 -4.72 8.08 -6.68
C THR A 56 -4.63 8.24 -5.16
N ARG A 57 -3.47 7.92 -4.55
CA ARG A 57 -3.24 8.12 -3.11
C ARG A 57 -3.42 9.59 -2.72
N ASN A 58 -2.79 10.51 -3.45
CA ASN A 58 -2.89 11.95 -3.14
C ASN A 58 -4.34 12.45 -3.20
N LYS A 59 -5.11 11.95 -4.16
CA LYS A 59 -6.55 12.25 -4.27
C LYS A 59 -7.35 11.72 -3.09
N ALA A 60 -7.04 10.51 -2.61
CA ALA A 60 -7.63 9.95 -1.40
C ALA A 60 -7.23 10.72 -0.13
N MET A 61 -6.03 11.30 -0.10
CA MET A 61 -5.53 12.14 1.01
C MET A 61 -6.12 13.56 1.02
N GLU A 62 -6.61 14.06 -0.11
CA GLU A 62 -7.09 15.44 -0.26
C GLU A 62 -8.02 15.91 0.89
N PRO A 63 -9.02 15.14 1.36
CA PRO A 63 -9.87 15.57 2.47
C PRO A 63 -9.12 15.76 3.79
N LEU A 64 -8.08 14.97 4.04
CA LEU A 64 -7.29 15.04 5.28
C LEU A 64 -6.43 16.30 5.32
N VAL A 65 -5.97 16.75 4.14
CA VAL A 65 -5.13 17.94 3.98
C VAL A 65 -5.96 19.22 3.97
N ASN A 66 -7.13 19.19 3.33
CA ASN A 66 -7.96 20.37 3.15
C ASN A 66 -8.88 20.68 4.35
N ASP A 67 -9.10 19.71 5.25
CA ASP A 67 -9.87 19.93 6.48
C ASP A 67 -8.96 20.43 7.62
N GLU A 68 -8.70 21.73 7.63
CA GLU A 68 -7.92 22.38 8.70
C GLU A 68 -8.66 22.43 10.05
N SER A 69 -9.97 22.10 10.08
CA SER A 69 -10.79 22.16 11.29
C SER A 69 -10.63 20.94 12.20
N ARG A 70 -10.02 19.87 11.70
CA ARG A 70 -9.88 18.59 12.40
C ARG A 70 -8.41 18.19 12.53
N GLN A 71 -8.10 17.55 13.65
CA GLN A 71 -6.84 16.83 13.84
C GLN A 71 -7.11 15.32 13.82
N TRP A 72 -6.26 14.59 13.11
CA TRP A 72 -6.35 13.15 12.96
C TRP A 72 -5.29 12.49 13.83
N ASP A 73 -5.70 11.68 14.81
CA ASP A 73 -4.76 10.96 15.66
C ASP A 73 -4.08 9.80 14.92
N ARG A 74 -4.85 9.11 14.06
CA ARG A 74 -4.42 7.96 13.27
C ARG A 74 -5.11 8.00 11.91
N VAL A 75 -4.41 7.54 10.89
CA VAL A 75 -4.94 7.33 9.54
C VAL A 75 -4.67 5.89 9.17
N LEU A 76 -5.72 5.16 8.79
CA LEU A 76 -5.65 3.77 8.37
C LEU A 76 -5.85 3.69 6.86
N TRP A 77 -4.84 3.22 6.14
CA TRP A 77 -4.87 2.95 4.72
C TRP A 77 -5.24 1.49 4.51
N ILE A 78 -6.22 1.22 3.65
CA ILE A 78 -6.63 -0.14 3.31
C ILE A 78 -6.72 -0.24 1.79
N ASN A 79 -6.00 -1.19 1.22
CA ASN A 79 -6.06 -1.53 -0.19
C ASN A 79 -7.07 -2.69 -0.45
N ASP A 80 -6.88 -3.46 -1.53
CA ASP A 80 -7.69 -4.61 -1.95
C ASP A 80 -7.35 -5.91 -1.20
N VAL A 81 -7.31 -5.84 0.14
CA VAL A 81 -6.93 -6.95 1.01
C VAL A 81 -8.11 -7.55 1.77
N ILE A 82 -7.98 -8.82 2.14
CA ILE A 82 -8.92 -9.52 3.03
C ILE A 82 -8.41 -9.33 4.46
N PHE A 83 -9.28 -8.87 5.36
CA PHE A 83 -8.93 -8.63 6.76
C PHE A 83 -10.14 -8.86 7.68
N THR A 84 -9.84 -9.07 8.96
CA THR A 84 -10.81 -9.12 10.06
C THR A 84 -10.71 -7.87 10.94
N ASN A 85 -11.70 -7.66 11.81
CA ASN A 85 -11.66 -6.56 12.77
C ASN A 85 -10.50 -6.74 13.76
N GLU A 86 -10.18 -7.98 14.11
CA GLU A 86 -9.08 -8.38 14.97
C GLU A 86 -7.73 -8.02 14.34
N ASP A 87 -7.57 -8.17 13.02
CA ASP A 87 -6.35 -7.78 12.31
C ASP A 87 -6.11 -6.27 12.42
N ILE A 88 -7.14 -5.46 12.22
CA ILE A 88 -7.07 -3.99 12.34
C ILE A 88 -6.77 -3.58 13.78
N ALA A 89 -7.49 -4.16 14.75
CA ALA A 89 -7.27 -3.86 16.17
C ALA A 89 -5.85 -4.23 16.61
N THR A 90 -5.33 -5.37 16.15
CA THR A 90 -3.95 -5.82 16.40
C THR A 90 -2.94 -4.86 15.79
N LEU A 91 -3.14 -4.46 14.52
CA LEU A 91 -2.27 -3.50 13.84
C LEU A 91 -2.22 -2.16 14.60
N LEU A 92 -3.38 -1.59 14.93
CA LEU A 92 -3.48 -0.32 15.66
C LEU A 92 -2.92 -0.39 17.08
N SER A 93 -2.94 -1.57 17.70
CA SER A 93 -2.37 -1.82 19.04
C SER A 93 -0.89 -2.13 19.01
N THR A 94 -0.23 -2.12 17.83
CA THR A 94 1.21 -2.35 17.71
C THR A 94 1.96 -1.45 18.70
N ARG A 95 2.80 -2.04 19.56
CA ARG A 95 3.54 -1.29 20.59
C ARG A 95 2.66 -0.35 21.44
N ASP A 96 1.46 -0.80 21.80
CA ASP A 96 0.48 -0.02 22.58
C ASP A 96 0.12 1.33 21.91
N GLY A 97 0.12 1.35 20.57
CA GLY A 97 -0.14 2.55 19.78
C GLY A 97 1.07 3.49 19.62
N ASN A 98 2.25 3.13 20.14
CA ASN A 98 3.47 3.94 20.08
C ASN A 98 4.34 3.57 18.87
N TYR A 99 3.95 4.10 17.70
CA TYR A 99 4.66 3.97 16.43
C TYR A 99 4.40 5.18 15.54
N ALA A 100 5.29 5.42 14.57
CA ALA A 100 5.08 6.42 13.52
C ALA A 100 4.24 5.86 12.36
N ALA A 101 4.48 4.60 11.98
CA ALA A 101 3.68 3.81 11.06
C ALA A 101 3.78 2.32 11.47
N ALA A 102 2.74 1.55 11.20
CA ALA A 102 2.71 0.11 11.35
C ALA A 102 2.06 -0.47 10.09
N CYS A 103 2.62 -1.52 9.50
CA CYS A 103 2.04 -2.14 8.31
C CYS A 103 1.74 -3.61 8.57
N SER A 104 0.72 -4.13 7.90
CA SER A 104 0.48 -5.56 7.89
C SER A 104 1.55 -6.31 7.05
N LEU A 105 1.60 -7.63 7.23
CA LEU A 105 2.21 -8.51 6.25
C LEU A 105 1.09 -8.99 5.33
N ASP A 106 1.18 -8.66 4.05
CA ASP A 106 0.19 -9.04 3.05
C ASP A 106 0.56 -10.39 2.43
N PHE A 107 -0.35 -11.36 2.49
CA PHE A 107 -0.13 -12.70 1.96
C PHE A 107 -1.11 -12.97 0.84
N GLN A 108 -0.65 -13.72 -0.16
CA GLN A 108 -1.56 -14.27 -1.16
C GLN A 108 -2.62 -15.17 -0.49
N ASN A 109 -3.72 -15.40 -1.20
CA ASN A 109 -4.88 -16.17 -0.74
C ASN A 109 -4.57 -17.57 -0.15
N ASN A 110 -3.44 -18.18 -0.50
CA ASN A 110 -3.00 -19.47 0.04
C ASN A 110 -2.16 -19.38 1.33
N ALA A 111 -1.91 -18.17 1.84
CA ALA A 111 -1.09 -17.85 3.01
C ALA A 111 0.36 -18.38 2.97
N GLN A 112 0.84 -18.86 1.81
CA GLN A 112 2.18 -19.43 1.67
C GLN A 112 3.19 -18.41 1.15
N THR A 113 2.71 -17.42 0.40
CA THR A 113 3.55 -16.43 -0.28
C THR A 113 3.28 -15.04 0.29
N TYR A 114 4.30 -14.46 0.91
CA TYR A 114 4.34 -13.04 1.28
C TYR A 114 4.37 -12.20 0.00
N TYR A 115 3.41 -11.30 -0.13
CA TYR A 115 3.17 -10.39 -1.24
C TYR A 115 3.57 -8.95 -0.89
N ASP A 116 3.45 -8.00 -1.82
CA ASP A 116 3.76 -6.58 -1.56
C ASP A 116 5.15 -6.31 -0.96
N THR A 117 6.17 -6.92 -1.59
CA THR A 117 7.56 -6.83 -1.13
C THR A 117 8.28 -5.53 -1.54
N PHE A 118 7.62 -4.69 -2.36
CA PHE A 118 8.25 -3.57 -3.06
C PHE A 118 8.77 -2.48 -2.11
N ALA A 119 7.92 -2.01 -1.18
CA ALA A 119 8.21 -0.89 -0.28
C ALA A 119 8.82 -1.33 1.07
N LEU A 120 8.72 -2.61 1.41
CA LEU A 120 9.24 -3.13 2.67
C LEU A 120 10.76 -3.17 2.68
N ARG A 121 11.36 -2.54 3.69
CA ARG A 121 12.80 -2.58 3.98
C ARG A 121 13.00 -2.99 5.42
N ASP A 122 13.81 -4.02 5.63
CA ASP A 122 14.08 -4.54 6.97
C ASP A 122 14.80 -3.50 7.86
N SER A 123 15.10 -3.86 9.11
CA SER A 123 15.74 -2.94 10.05
C SER A 123 17.11 -2.39 9.59
N ALA A 124 17.79 -3.08 8.66
CA ALA A 124 19.05 -2.66 8.07
C ALA A 124 18.87 -1.99 6.68
N GLY A 125 17.62 -1.82 6.22
CA GLY A 125 17.31 -1.20 4.94
C GLY A 125 17.36 -2.17 3.76
N ASN A 126 17.49 -3.48 4.00
CA ASN A 126 17.52 -4.47 2.92
C ASN A 126 16.11 -4.72 2.37
N PRO A 127 15.97 -5.00 1.06
CA PRO A 127 14.71 -5.48 0.52
C PRO A 127 14.32 -6.83 1.13
N THR A 128 13.06 -7.22 0.94
CA THR A 128 12.56 -8.56 1.28
C THR A 128 13.52 -9.64 0.76
N LEU A 129 13.96 -10.53 1.65
CA LEU A 129 14.90 -11.60 1.33
C LEU A 129 14.23 -12.67 0.46
N SER A 130 13.00 -13.04 0.83
CA SER A 130 12.25 -14.13 0.23
C SER A 130 10.76 -13.89 0.42
N THR A 131 9.95 -14.29 -0.57
CA THR A 131 8.49 -14.34 -0.45
C THR A 131 8.01 -15.54 0.39
N HIS A 132 8.90 -16.49 0.67
CA HIS A 132 8.66 -17.61 1.57
C HIS A 132 9.45 -17.41 2.86
N TYR A 133 8.92 -17.93 3.95
CA TYR A 133 9.55 -17.80 5.25
C TYR A 133 10.99 -18.37 5.26
N PRO A 134 11.99 -17.64 5.82
CA PRO A 134 11.88 -16.33 6.46
C PRO A 134 12.01 -15.14 5.49
N PHE A 135 11.27 -14.05 5.76
CA PHE A 135 11.12 -12.91 4.82
C PHE A 135 12.21 -11.84 4.91
N PHE A 136 12.93 -11.76 6.03
CA PHE A 136 13.88 -10.67 6.33
C PHE A 136 15.32 -11.17 6.34
N ALA A 137 16.28 -10.30 6.00
CA ALA A 137 17.71 -10.63 6.04
C ALA A 137 18.39 -10.19 7.34
N SER A 138 17.99 -9.04 7.88
CA SER A 138 18.60 -8.45 9.07
C SER A 138 18.30 -9.29 10.32
N LYS A 139 19.33 -9.44 11.17
CA LYS A 139 19.23 -10.20 12.43
C LYS A 139 18.15 -9.66 13.36
N THR A 140 17.99 -8.34 13.45
CA THR A 140 16.99 -7.70 14.31
C THR A 140 15.57 -8.02 13.86
N SER A 141 15.27 -7.85 12.56
CA SER A 141 13.95 -8.17 12.03
C SER A 141 13.66 -9.68 12.10
N LEU A 142 14.64 -10.54 11.82
CA LEU A 142 14.51 -11.99 11.96
C LEU A 142 14.23 -12.42 13.40
N LYS A 143 14.94 -11.86 14.38
CA LYS A 143 14.72 -12.17 15.80
C LYS A 143 13.30 -11.78 16.25
N ALA A 144 12.81 -10.63 15.80
CA ALA A 144 11.44 -10.20 16.07
C ALA A 144 10.42 -11.14 15.40
N LEU A 145 10.64 -11.50 14.13
CA LEU A 145 9.81 -12.48 13.40
C LEU A 145 9.73 -13.82 14.15
N TYR A 146 10.86 -14.38 14.57
CA TYR A 146 10.92 -15.64 15.30
C TYR A 146 10.24 -15.60 16.66
N ALA A 147 10.22 -14.43 17.29
CA ALA A 147 9.55 -14.22 18.57
C ALA A 147 8.06 -13.84 18.42
N LEU A 148 7.52 -13.78 17.19
CA LEU A 148 6.19 -13.28 16.88
C LEU A 148 5.92 -11.88 17.48
N LEU A 149 6.94 -11.02 17.41
CA LEU A 149 6.88 -9.63 17.88
C LEU A 149 6.77 -8.67 16.70
N PRO A 150 6.26 -7.43 16.92
CA PRO A 150 6.33 -6.37 15.93
C PRO A 150 7.74 -6.20 15.38
N ILE A 151 7.87 -6.20 14.05
CA ILE A 151 9.15 -6.29 13.36
C ILE A 151 9.65 -4.88 13.06
N PRO A 152 10.81 -4.45 13.60
CA PRO A 152 11.40 -3.17 13.23
C PRO A 152 11.79 -3.17 11.75
N VAL A 153 11.39 -2.12 11.04
CA VAL A 153 11.62 -1.91 9.61
C VAL A 153 12.00 -0.46 9.36
N GLN A 154 12.76 -0.19 8.30
CA GLN A 154 13.03 1.19 7.88
C GLN A 154 11.92 1.78 7.01
N SER A 155 11.18 0.92 6.30
CA SER A 155 10.00 1.31 5.53
C SER A 155 9.06 0.12 5.34
N CYS A 156 7.77 0.39 5.21
CA CYS A 156 6.76 -0.58 4.80
C CYS A 156 5.59 0.13 4.12
N TRP A 157 4.94 -0.56 3.19
CA TRP A 157 3.65 -0.19 2.62
C TRP A 157 3.05 -1.44 1.98
N ASN A 158 2.34 -2.23 2.76
CA ASN A 158 1.76 -3.49 2.32
C ASN A 158 0.29 -3.47 2.74
N GLY A 159 -0.66 -3.72 1.83
CA GLY A 159 -2.07 -3.96 2.16
C GLY A 159 -2.78 -2.94 3.07
N ILE A 160 -2.45 -2.97 4.37
CA ILE A 160 -2.94 -2.12 5.45
C ILE A 160 -1.77 -1.40 6.14
N VAL A 161 -1.88 -0.07 6.30
CA VAL A 161 -0.86 0.81 6.93
C VAL A 161 -1.52 1.83 7.86
#